data_AF-A0A3M5VQ30-F1
#
_entry.id   AF-A0A3M5VQ30-F1
#
_cell.length_a   1.000
_cell.length_b   1.000
_cell.length_c   1.000
_cell.angle_alpha   90.00
_cell.angle_beta   90.00
_cell.angle_gamma   90.00
#
_symmetry.space_group_name_H-M   'P 1'
#
loop_
_entity.id
_entity.type
_entity.pdbx_description
1 polymer ?
#
loop_
_entity_poly.entity_id
_entity_poly.type
_entity_poly.pdbx_seq_one_letter_code
_entity_poly.pdbx_strand_id
1 'polypeptide(L)' 'QGVMFGIAEGTRPKVKDQKWFVPIESLGVEVMSMAFLTDDNTPMVWRGPMVSGALLQLVTQTAWGDLDYLVIDMPP' A
#
# COMPACT_ATOMS: atom_id res chain seq x y z
N GLN A 1 13.46 7.42 -0.68
CA GLN A 1 14.12 6.81 -1.89
C GLN A 1 13.00 6.21 -2.76
N GLY A 2 12.77 6.76 -3.96
CA GLY A 2 11.97 6.15 -5.03
C GLY A 2 10.46 6.05 -4.80
N VAL A 3 9.73 7.16 -4.66
CA VAL A 3 8.26 7.08 -4.67
C VAL A 3 7.78 6.90 -6.11
N MET A 4 7.53 5.65 -6.48
CA MET A 4 6.82 5.30 -7.70
C MET A 4 5.52 6.14 -7.73
N PHE A 5 5.17 6.71 -8.89
CA PHE A 5 3.98 7.57 -9.08
C PHE A 5 4.02 8.97 -8.45
N GLY A 6 5.17 9.49 -8.00
CA GLY A 6 5.32 10.91 -7.63
C GLY A 6 4.54 11.35 -6.38
N ILE A 7 4.20 10.40 -5.51
CA ILE A 7 3.50 10.66 -4.25
C ILE A 7 4.47 11.29 -3.25
N ALA A 8 4.03 12.31 -2.50
CA ALA A 8 4.88 12.99 -1.52
C ALA A 8 5.27 12.05 -0.37
N GLU A 9 6.50 12.15 0.12
CA GLU A 9 6.94 11.40 1.30
C GLU A 9 6.06 11.74 2.51
N GLY A 10 5.74 10.73 3.33
CA GLY A 10 4.84 10.87 4.47
C GLY A 10 3.35 10.90 4.12
N THR A 11 2.96 10.75 2.85
CA THR A 11 1.55 10.58 2.48
C THR A 11 1.03 9.27 3.05
N ARG A 12 -0.07 9.35 3.80
CA ARG A 12 -0.75 8.19 4.39
C ARG A 12 -2.13 8.00 3.77
N PRO A 13 -2.57 6.75 3.52
CA PRO A 13 -3.90 6.49 3.05
C PRO A 13 -4.92 6.89 4.12
N LYS A 14 -6.10 7.33 3.67
CA LYS A 14 -7.24 7.51 4.57
C LYS A 14 -7.78 6.13 4.97
N VAL A 15 -8.37 6.05 6.16
CA VAL A 15 -9.08 4.85 6.60
C VAL A 15 -10.58 5.12 6.58
N LYS A 16 -11.32 4.29 5.86
CA LYS A 16 -12.79 4.30 5.78
C LYS A 16 -13.34 3.17 6.67
N ASP A 17 -14.42 3.47 7.38
CA ASP A 17 -15.13 2.52 8.25
C ASP A 17 -14.21 1.80 9.27
N GLN A 18 -13.11 2.46 9.66
CA GLN A 18 -12.07 1.94 10.56
C GLN A 18 -11.45 0.59 10.11
N LYS A 19 -11.64 0.22 8.85
CA LYS A 19 -11.26 -1.10 8.32
C LYS A 19 -10.54 -1.01 6.98
N TRP A 20 -10.97 -0.11 6.11
CA TRP A 20 -10.53 -0.09 4.72
C TRP A 20 -9.54 1.04 4.46
N PHE A 21 -8.41 0.72 3.85
CA PHE A 21 -7.54 1.73 3.28
C PHE A 21 -8.16 2.29 2.01
N VAL A 22 -8.25 3.61 1.90
CA VAL A 22 -8.61 4.28 0.65
C VAL A 22 -7.31 4.42 -0.16
N PRO A 23 -7.24 3.84 -1.38
CA PRO A 23 -6.05 3.94 -2.20
C PRO A 23 -5.74 5.38 -2.56
N ILE A 24 -4.45 5.68 -2.74
CA ILE A 24 -4.01 7.00 -3.17
C ILE A 24 -4.14 7.04 -4.69
N GLU A 25 -4.85 8.03 -5.21
CA GLU A 25 -4.93 8.26 -6.65
C GLU A 25 -3.73 9.09 -7.11
N SER A 26 -2.99 8.57 -8.09
CA SER A 26 -1.92 9.32 -8.75
C SER A 26 -1.82 8.91 -10.22
N LEU A 27 -1.60 9.89 -11.10
CA LEU A 27 -1.46 9.68 -12.55
C LEU A 27 -2.62 8.87 -13.17
N GLY A 28 -3.83 8.97 -12.60
CA GLY A 28 -5.02 8.24 -13.06
C GLY A 28 -5.07 6.76 -12.67
N VAL A 29 -4.22 6.31 -11.73
CA VAL A 29 -4.26 4.96 -11.17
C VAL A 29 -4.40 4.98 -9.65
N GLU A 30 -5.05 3.96 -9.11
CA GLU A 30 -5.12 3.72 -7.67
C GLU A 30 -3.83 3.01 -7.21
N VAL A 31 -3.17 3.56 -6.19
CA VAL A 31 -1.89 3.07 -5.68
C VAL A 31 -1.98 2.79 -4.19
N MET A 32 -1.52 1.60 -3.79
CA MET A 32 -1.25 1.27 -2.40
C MET A 32 0.08 0.55 -2.21
N SER A 33 0.77 0.90 -1.13
CA SER A 33 2.06 0.33 -0.75
C SER A 33 2.21 0.30 0.78
N MET A 34 3.00 -0.65 1.27
CA MET A 34 3.38 -0.70 2.68
C MET A 34 4.20 0.53 3.10
N ALA A 35 4.90 1.17 2.17
CA ALA A 35 5.66 2.39 2.44
C ALA A 35 4.77 3.54 2.96
N PHE A 36 3.47 3.55 2.63
CA PHE A 36 2.53 4.56 3.13
C PHE A 36 2.05 4.28 4.56
N LEU A 37 2.31 3.08 5.08
CA LEU A 37 1.87 2.61 6.39
C LEU A 37 3.01 2.59 7.42
N THR A 38 4.27 2.61 6.98
CA THR A 38 5.45 2.55 7.83
C THR A 38 6.01 3.94 8.13
N ASP A 39 6.46 4.16 9.37
CA ASP A 39 7.35 5.28 9.69
C ASP A 39 8.82 4.83 9.55
N ASP A 40 9.64 5.67 8.93
CA ASP A 40 11.07 5.44 8.64
C ASP A 40 11.95 5.15 9.87
N ASN A 41 11.39 5.21 11.07
CA ASN A 41 12.13 5.23 12.32
C ASN A 41 12.33 3.83 12.96
N THR A 42 11.89 2.76 12.31
CA THR A 42 12.15 1.40 12.83
C THR A 42 12.47 0.45 11.66
N PRO A 43 13.72 -0.06 11.56
CA PRO A 43 14.03 -1.09 10.59
C PRO A 43 13.21 -2.34 10.91
N MET A 44 12.09 -2.50 10.20
CA MET A 44 11.28 -3.69 10.29
C MET A 44 12.01 -4.80 9.54
N VAL A 45 12.49 -5.82 10.27
CA VAL A 45 12.93 -7.06 9.65
C VAL A 45 11.68 -7.83 9.23
N TRP A 46 11.27 -7.61 7.98
CA TRP A 46 10.16 -8.31 7.38
C TRP A 46 10.51 -9.78 7.19
N ARG A 47 10.21 -10.63 8.18
CA ARG A 47 10.33 -12.08 8.02
C ARG A 47 9.21 -12.57 7.10
N GLY A 48 9.46 -13.62 6.31
CA GLY A 48 8.55 -14.15 5.27
C GLY A 48 7.05 -14.11 5.61
N PRO A 49 6.59 -14.64 6.76
CA PRO A 49 5.17 -14.62 7.14
C PRO A 49 4.54 -13.22 7.25
N MET A 50 5.33 -12.22 7.65
CA MET A 50 4.87 -10.84 7.81
C MET A 50 4.65 -10.15 6.46
N VAL A 51 5.49 -10.45 5.47
CA VAL A 51 5.34 -9.91 4.11
C VAL A 51 4.09 -10.45 3.44
N SER A 52 3.85 -11.76 3.53
CA SER A 52 2.63 -12.37 3.01
C SER A 52 1.37 -11.80 3.66
N GLY A 53 1.39 -11.60 4.99
CA GLY A 53 0.26 -11.00 5.71
C GLY A 53 -0.02 -9.56 5.29
N ALA A 54 1.04 -8.75 5.17
CA ALA A 54 0.94 -7.37 4.70
C ALA A 54 0.45 -7.26 3.26
N LEU A 55 0.95 -8.12 2.36
CA LEU A 55 0.46 -8.19 0.99
C LEU A 55 -1.02 -8.55 0.93
N LEU A 56 -1.43 -9.61 1.65
CA LEU A 56 -2.84 -9.98 1.75
C LEU A 56 -3.69 -8.84 2.31
N GLN A 57 -3.17 -8.09 3.29
CA GLN A 57 -3.84 -6.93 3.82
C GLN A 57 -4.03 -5.84 2.76
N LEU A 58 -3.00 -5.49 1.98
CA LEU A 58 -3.13 -4.50 0.91
C LEU A 58 -4.14 -4.92 -0.17
N VAL A 59 -4.20 -6.20 -0.51
CA VAL A 59 -5.15 -6.71 -1.50
C VAL A 59 -6.58 -6.76 -0.95
N THR A 60 -6.75 -7.23 0.30
CA THR A 60 -8.07 -7.56 0.87
C THR A 60 -8.65 -6.50 1.79
N GLN A 61 -7.86 -5.51 2.22
CA GLN A 61 -8.29 -4.42 3.11
C GLN A 61 -8.10 -3.03 2.49
N THR A 62 -7.84 -2.96 1.18
CA THR A 62 -7.94 -1.71 0.43
C THR A 62 -9.28 -1.67 -0.27
N ALA A 63 -9.98 -0.54 -0.16
CA ALA A 63 -11.20 -0.26 -0.89
C ALA A 63 -10.87 0.14 -2.33
N TRP A 64 -10.37 -0.83 -3.10
CA TRP A 64 -10.19 -0.70 -4.54
C TRP A 64 -11.52 -0.34 -5.20
N GLY A 65 -11.46 0.47 -6.24
CA GLY A 65 -12.59 0.74 -7.10
C GLY A 65 -13.00 -0.48 -7.93
N ASP A 66 -13.79 -0.24 -8.97
CA ASP A 66 -14.05 -1.23 -10.00
C ASP A 66 -12.83 -1.33 -10.92
N LEU A 67 -12.05 -2.40 -10.78
CA LEU A 67 -10.78 -2.59 -11.46
C LEU A 67 -10.89 -3.70 -12.51
N ASP A 68 -10.49 -3.40 -13.75
CA ASP A 68 -10.24 -4.42 -14.76
C ASP A 68 -8.94 -5.20 -14.49
N TYR A 69 -7.95 -4.52 -13.89
CA TYR A 69 -6.62 -5.04 -13.63
C TYR A 69 -6.07 -4.56 -12.29
N LEU A 70 -5.43 -5.47 -11.56
CA LEU A 70 -4.64 -5.17 -10.37
C LEU A 70 -3.21 -5.68 -10.57
N VAL A 71 -2.24 -4.77 -10.59
CA VAL A 71 -0.82 -5.12 -10.71
C VAL A 71 -0.22 -5.20 -9.32
N ILE A 72 0.43 -6.33 -9.02
CA ILE A 72 1.05 -6.58 -7.71
C ILE A 72 2.55 -6.75 -7.92
N ASP A 73 3.33 -5.87 -7.31
CA ASP A 73 4.80 -5.98 -7.24
C ASP A 73 5.18 -6.90 -6.07
N MET A 74 5.44 -8.17 -6.38
CA MET A 74 5.81 -9.17 -5.38
C MET A 74 7.31 -9.09 -5.06
N PRO A 75 7.72 -9.35 -3.80
CA PRO A 75 9.12 -9.58 -3.49
C PRO A 75 9.69 -10.75 -4.31
N PRO A 76 11.01 -10.77 -4.59
CA PRO A 76 11.65 -11.86 -5.34
C PRO A 76 11.57 -13.21 -4.63
#